data_AF-A0AA39KMC0-F1
#
_entry.id   AF-A0AA39KMC0-F1
#
_cell.length_a   1.000
_cell.length_b   1.000
_cell.length_c   1.000
_cell.angle_alpha   90.00
_cell.angle_beta   90.00
_cell.angle_gamma   90.00
#
_symmetry.space_group_name_H-M   'P 1'
#
loop_
_entity.id
_entity.type
_entity.pdbx_description
1 polymer ?
#
loop_
_entity_poly.entity_id
_entity_poly.type
_entity_poly.pdbx_seq_one_letter_code
_entity_poly.pdbx_strand_id
1 'polypeptide(L)'
;MATIIKSILKFYYYMNDEISDPRTNDWFLMSSPWPGVAILGFYLYFVSNLGPRLMANRQPFKLDRILQIYNVIQIIFNIYLIYKALTLAWLNEYSYYCQPVDYSYSPRAIEIAQTVWVYLIVKLIDLLDTVFFVLRKKNNQISFLHVYHHTGMVIGAWGGVKYLAGGHGTFLGLVNSFVHVIMYSHYFATSLKISKPWWKKYITQLQLVQFAIILYHFAQLLWTDCGFPVWPAAIFIPQNLFMIVLFGDFYYKTYIKKRTPKLNGVKNGFKNGIPNGNSKLQ
;
A
#
# COMPACT_ATOMS: atom_id res chain seq x y z
N MET A 1 33.45 -6.98 -20.46
CA MET A 1 32.95 -7.38 -19.12
C MET A 1 33.57 -6.56 -17.99
N ALA A 2 34.90 -6.42 -17.89
CA ALA A 2 35.54 -5.67 -16.79
C ALA A 2 35.09 -4.20 -16.65
N THR A 3 34.90 -3.47 -17.75
CA THR A 3 34.42 -2.07 -17.72
C THR A 3 32.99 -1.95 -17.20
N ILE A 4 32.11 -2.88 -17.59
CA ILE A 4 30.71 -2.92 -17.12
C ILE A 4 30.67 -3.23 -15.62
N ILE A 5 31.44 -4.21 -15.17
CA ILE A 5 31.54 -4.56 -13.74
C ILE A 5 32.06 -3.36 -12.93
N LYS A 6 33.09 -2.67 -13.41
CA LYS A 6 33.60 -1.46 -12.76
C LYS A 6 32.55 -0.35 -12.70
N SER A 7 31.77 -0.14 -13.77
CA SER A 7 30.69 0.84 -13.77
C SER A 7 29.57 0.49 -12.79
N ILE A 8 29.17 -0.78 -12.71
CA ILE A 8 28.17 -1.26 -11.75
C ILE A 8 28.67 -1.08 -10.32
N LEU A 9 29.93 -1.44 -10.04
CA LEU A 9 30.52 -1.27 -8.72
C LEU A 9 30.60 0.21 -8.33
N LYS A 10 31.04 1.08 -9.24
CA LYS A 10 31.05 2.54 -8.99
C LYS A 10 29.66 3.07 -8.68
N PHE A 11 28.65 2.67 -9.46
CA PHE A 11 27.27 3.07 -9.20
C PHE A 11 26.77 2.53 -7.86
N TYR A 12 27.13 1.31 -7.49
CA TYR A 12 26.82 0.74 -6.18
C TYR A 12 27.42 1.56 -5.04
N TYR A 13 28.72 1.85 -5.07
CA TYR A 13 29.39 2.65 -4.04
C TYR A 13 28.79 4.07 -3.95
N TYR A 14 28.52 4.68 -5.10
CA TYR A 14 27.86 5.99 -5.16
C TYR A 14 26.49 5.97 -4.47
N MET A 15 25.63 5.00 -4.82
CA MET A 15 24.29 4.91 -4.26
C MET A 15 24.29 4.46 -2.79
N ASN A 16 25.14 3.50 -2.41
CA ASN A 16 25.09 2.91 -1.08
C ASN A 16 25.84 3.72 -0.02
N ASP A 17 26.90 4.41 -0.42
CA ASP A 17 27.83 5.02 0.52
C ASP A 17 27.87 6.55 0.35
N GLU A 18 28.01 7.07 -0.88
CA GLU A 18 28.22 8.52 -1.09
C GLU A 18 26.97 9.37 -0.89
N ILE A 19 25.82 8.96 -1.45
CA ILE A 19 24.56 9.74 -1.35
C ILE A 19 23.67 9.30 -0.17
N SER A 20 24.11 8.31 0.58
CA SER A 20 23.36 7.74 1.69
C SER A 20 23.32 8.69 2.88
N ASP A 21 22.23 8.68 3.63
CA ASP A 21 22.14 9.37 4.91
C ASP A 21 23.02 8.63 5.94
N PRO A 22 24.14 9.22 6.40
CA PRO A 22 25.08 8.54 7.27
C PRO A 22 24.45 8.16 8.62
N ARG A 23 23.37 8.82 9.03
CA ARG A 23 22.69 8.59 10.31
C ARG A 23 22.00 7.23 10.37
N THR A 24 21.61 6.68 9.22
CA THR A 24 20.78 5.47 9.14
C THR A 24 21.54 4.24 8.66
N ASN A 25 22.80 4.38 8.25
CA ASN A 25 23.57 3.32 7.58
C ASN A 25 23.77 2.06 8.43
N ASP A 26 23.94 2.21 9.74
CA ASP A 26 24.15 1.08 10.67
C ASP A 26 22.83 0.46 11.18
N TRP A 27 21.69 0.99 10.75
CA TRP A 27 20.41 0.46 11.18
C TRP A 27 20.06 -0.84 10.47
N PHE A 28 19.21 -1.63 11.13
CA PHE A 28 18.76 -2.90 10.60
C PHE A 28 18.14 -2.74 9.20
N LEU A 29 18.66 -3.52 8.24
CA LEU A 29 18.33 -3.52 6.80
C LEU A 29 18.82 -2.30 5.98
N MET A 30 19.64 -1.41 6.55
CA MET A 30 20.10 -0.18 5.87
C MET A 30 21.56 -0.20 5.40
N SER A 31 22.35 -1.17 5.85
CA SER A 31 23.76 -1.30 5.48
C SER A 31 23.97 -1.51 3.97
N SER A 32 23.06 -2.22 3.32
CA SER A 32 23.05 -2.41 1.86
C SER A 32 21.63 -2.63 1.34
N PRO A 33 21.39 -2.47 0.03
CA PRO A 33 20.09 -2.78 -0.58
C PRO A 33 19.78 -4.29 -0.61
N TRP A 34 20.79 -5.15 -0.50
CA TRP A 34 20.65 -6.60 -0.74
C TRP A 34 19.70 -7.31 0.23
N PRO A 35 19.68 -7.04 1.55
CA PRO A 35 18.69 -7.61 2.45
C PRO A 35 17.25 -7.27 2.04
N GLY A 36 16.98 -6.01 1.69
CA GLY A 36 15.66 -5.58 1.23
C GLY A 36 15.24 -6.27 -0.08
N VAL A 37 16.16 -6.35 -1.05
CA VAL A 37 15.94 -7.06 -2.32
C VAL A 37 15.71 -8.55 -2.09
N ALA A 38 16.45 -9.19 -1.19
CA ALA A 38 16.28 -10.60 -0.86
C ALA A 38 14.91 -10.87 -0.23
N ILE A 39 14.47 -10.02 0.72
CA ILE A 39 13.15 -10.14 1.35
C ILE A 39 12.05 -9.98 0.30
N LEU A 40 12.12 -8.96 -0.56
CA LEU A 40 11.13 -8.74 -1.61
C LEU A 40 11.13 -9.84 -2.67
N GLY A 41 12.31 -10.31 -3.08
CA GLY A 41 12.45 -11.41 -4.02
C GLY A 41 11.83 -12.70 -3.48
N PHE A 42 12.12 -13.03 -2.21
CA PHE A 42 11.49 -14.16 -1.54
C PHE A 42 9.97 -13.99 -1.40
N TYR A 43 9.50 -12.80 -1.01
CA TYR A 43 8.07 -12.48 -0.91
C TYR A 43 7.35 -12.69 -2.24
N LEU A 44 7.89 -12.15 -3.35
CA LEU A 44 7.29 -12.29 -4.68
C LEU A 44 7.27 -13.75 -5.14
N TYR A 45 8.37 -14.48 -4.90
CA TYR A 45 8.45 -15.91 -5.18
C TYR A 45 7.45 -16.71 -4.35
N PHE A 46 7.30 -16.39 -3.07
CA PHE A 46 6.35 -17.02 -2.17
C PHE A 46 4.91 -16.79 -2.62
N VAL A 47 4.51 -15.55 -2.86
CA VAL A 47 3.12 -15.21 -3.22
C VAL A 47 2.74 -15.74 -4.60
N SER A 48 3.66 -15.69 -5.56
CA SER A 48 3.36 -16.04 -6.96
C SER A 48 3.45 -17.54 -7.24
N ASN A 49 4.31 -18.27 -6.51
CA ASN A 49 4.68 -19.63 -6.89
C ASN A 49 4.69 -20.60 -5.70
N LEU A 50 5.61 -20.41 -4.75
CA LEU A 50 5.84 -21.40 -3.69
C LEU A 50 4.61 -21.59 -2.79
N GLY A 51 4.04 -20.50 -2.29
CA GLY A 51 2.88 -20.53 -1.40
C GLY A 51 1.64 -21.18 -2.04
N PRO A 52 1.20 -20.77 -3.25
CA PRO A 52 0.11 -21.44 -3.97
C PRO A 52 0.37 -22.94 -4.20
N ARG A 53 1.61 -23.33 -4.56
CA ARG A 53 1.98 -24.75 -4.74
C ARG A 53 1.88 -25.53 -3.42
N LEU A 54 2.42 -25.01 -2.32
CA LEU A 54 2.35 -25.63 -1.01
C LEU A 54 0.91 -25.78 -0.51
N MET A 55 0.05 -24.83 -0.85
CA MET A 55 -1.36 -24.82 -0.48
C MET A 55 -2.25 -25.65 -1.41
N ALA A 56 -1.79 -26.04 -2.61
CA ALA A 56 -2.63 -26.71 -3.62
C ALA A 56 -3.42 -27.89 -3.02
N ASN A 57 -2.73 -28.79 -2.33
CA ASN A 57 -3.29 -30.00 -1.74
C ASN A 57 -3.64 -29.87 -0.24
N ARG A 58 -3.67 -28.64 0.31
CA ARG A 58 -3.98 -28.38 1.72
C ARG A 58 -5.31 -27.65 1.87
N GLN A 59 -5.98 -27.83 3.00
CA GLN A 59 -7.15 -27.02 3.34
C GLN A 59 -6.73 -25.59 3.76
N PRO A 60 -7.57 -24.56 3.55
CA PRO A 60 -7.30 -23.21 4.03
C PRO A 60 -7.04 -23.19 5.54
N PHE A 61 -5.97 -22.51 5.97
CA PHE A 61 -5.68 -22.39 7.39
C PHE A 61 -6.71 -21.50 8.11
N LYS A 62 -7.12 -21.91 9.33
CA LYS A 62 -7.97 -21.11 10.22
C LYS A 62 -7.09 -20.17 11.05
N LEU A 63 -6.81 -18.99 10.51
CA LEU A 63 -5.90 -18.00 11.11
C LEU A 63 -6.63 -16.83 11.80
N ASP A 64 -7.88 -17.00 12.21
CA ASP A 64 -8.73 -15.87 12.62
C ASP A 64 -8.16 -15.11 13.83
N ARG A 65 -7.68 -15.82 14.87
CA ARG A 65 -7.04 -15.20 16.05
C ARG A 65 -5.71 -14.53 15.72
N ILE A 66 -4.92 -15.13 14.82
CA ILE A 66 -3.64 -14.57 14.37
C ILE A 66 -3.88 -13.27 13.62
N LEU A 67 -4.88 -13.24 12.72
CA LEU A 67 -5.27 -12.05 11.99
C LEU A 67 -5.82 -10.95 12.92
N GLN A 68 -6.58 -11.32 13.95
CA GLN A 68 -7.04 -10.35 14.95
C GLN A 68 -5.87 -9.67 15.67
N ILE A 69 -4.91 -10.47 16.18
CA ILE A 69 -3.71 -9.95 16.85
C ILE A 69 -2.89 -9.09 15.88
N TYR A 70 -2.67 -9.58 14.67
CA TYR A 70 -1.95 -8.86 13.63
C TYR A 70 -2.60 -7.50 13.30
N ASN A 71 -3.92 -7.45 13.12
CA ASN A 71 -4.62 -6.20 12.83
C ASN A 71 -4.50 -5.21 14.01
N VAL A 72 -4.58 -5.68 15.27
CA VAL A 72 -4.40 -4.82 16.45
C VAL A 72 -2.98 -4.25 16.51
N ILE A 73 -1.97 -5.10 16.29
CA ILE A 73 -0.57 -4.68 16.24
C ILE A 73 -0.36 -3.61 15.15
N GLN A 74 -0.93 -3.84 13.96
CA GLN A 74 -0.90 -2.89 12.86
C GLN A 74 -1.55 -1.55 13.24
N ILE A 75 -2.72 -1.57 13.88
CA ILE A 75 -3.39 -0.35 14.35
C ILE A 75 -2.48 0.42 15.33
N ILE A 76 -1.89 -0.27 16.31
CA ILE A 76 -1.02 0.34 17.32
C ILE A 76 0.21 0.99 16.66
N PHE A 77 0.90 0.28 15.76
CA PHE A 77 2.07 0.83 15.08
C PHE A 77 1.74 2.03 14.20
N ASN A 78 0.62 1.98 13.45
CA ASN A 78 0.22 3.11 12.63
C ASN A 78 -0.22 4.32 13.48
N ILE A 79 -0.88 4.11 14.63
CA ILE A 79 -1.18 5.19 15.59
C ILE A 79 0.11 5.81 16.14
N TYR A 80 1.09 4.98 16.51
CA TYR A 80 2.40 5.45 16.97
C TYR A 80 3.11 6.31 15.93
N LEU A 81 3.10 5.87 14.67
CA LEU A 81 3.69 6.62 13.55
C LEU A 81 2.98 7.97 13.32
N ILE A 82 1.65 8.00 13.37
CA ILE A 82 0.87 9.24 13.28
C ILE A 82 1.24 10.18 14.42
N TYR A 83 1.25 9.68 15.65
CA TYR A 83 1.60 10.46 16.83
C TYR A 83 2.97 11.11 16.68
N LYS A 84 4.01 10.31 16.36
CA LYS A 84 5.37 10.82 16.16
C LYS A 84 5.47 11.80 15.00
N ALA A 85 4.85 11.49 13.85
CA ALA A 85 4.88 12.38 12.69
C ALA A 85 4.18 13.73 12.97
N LEU A 86 3.08 13.73 13.73
CA LEU A 86 2.40 14.96 14.10
C LEU A 86 3.22 15.77 15.13
N THR A 87 3.68 15.13 16.21
CA THR A 87 4.36 15.84 17.31
C THR A 87 5.79 16.25 16.98
N LEU A 88 6.50 15.53 16.12
CA LEU A 88 7.89 15.88 15.78
C LEU A 88 8.01 16.73 14.51
N ALA A 89 6.96 16.75 13.67
CA ALA A 89 7.01 17.39 12.37
C ALA A 89 5.77 18.26 12.13
N TRP A 90 4.66 17.65 11.72
CA TRP A 90 3.60 18.33 10.98
C TRP A 90 2.70 19.27 11.81
N LEU A 91 2.59 19.10 13.13
CA LEU A 91 1.87 20.08 13.97
C LEU A 91 2.75 21.21 14.50
N ASN A 92 4.06 21.10 14.32
CA ASN A 92 5.02 22.01 14.92
C ASN A 92 5.79 22.79 13.84
N GLU A 93 6.96 22.32 13.45
CA GLU A 93 7.90 23.15 12.65
C GLU A 93 7.91 22.82 11.16
N TYR A 94 7.22 21.76 10.72
CA TYR A 94 7.23 21.42 9.29
C TYR A 94 6.28 22.32 8.50
N SER A 95 6.79 22.83 7.38
CA SER A 95 5.98 23.52 6.39
C SER A 95 5.20 22.52 5.53
N TYR A 96 3.89 22.74 5.41
CA TYR A 96 3.02 21.99 4.49
C TYR A 96 3.24 22.35 3.02
N TYR A 97 4.01 23.41 2.72
CA TYR A 97 4.32 23.81 1.35
C TYR A 97 5.56 23.10 0.81
N CYS A 98 6.68 23.19 1.53
CA CYS A 98 7.94 22.58 1.14
C CYS A 98 8.82 22.45 2.37
N GLN A 99 9.30 21.23 2.65
CA GLN A 99 10.09 20.95 3.84
C GLN A 99 11.40 20.21 3.51
N PRO A 100 12.58 20.82 3.75
CA PRO A 100 13.86 20.14 3.59
C PRO A 100 14.06 19.03 4.63
N VAL A 101 14.97 18.12 4.33
CA VAL A 101 15.45 17.12 5.29
C VAL A 101 16.50 17.78 6.19
N ASP A 102 16.31 17.71 7.49
CA ASP A 102 17.37 18.03 8.46
C ASP A 102 18.29 16.81 8.59
N TYR A 103 19.54 16.93 8.13
CA TYR A 103 20.59 15.90 8.21
C TYR A 103 21.46 16.00 9.46
N SER A 104 21.12 16.86 10.41
CA SER A 104 21.84 16.97 11.67
C SER A 104 21.66 15.72 12.55
N TYR A 105 22.54 15.60 13.55
CA TYR A 105 22.45 14.61 14.63
C TYR A 105 21.71 15.17 15.85
N SER A 106 20.83 16.17 15.65
CA SER A 106 19.98 16.65 16.75
C SER A 106 19.05 15.53 17.22
N PRO A 107 18.70 15.48 18.53
CA PRO A 107 17.82 14.42 19.05
C PRO A 107 16.52 14.28 18.25
N ARG A 108 15.94 15.42 17.84
CA ARG A 108 14.73 15.45 17.02
C ARG A 108 14.94 14.91 15.62
N ALA A 109 16.01 15.31 14.92
CA ALA A 109 16.27 14.86 13.56
C ALA A 109 16.51 13.34 13.51
N ILE A 110 17.24 12.81 14.51
CA ILE A 110 17.42 11.36 14.68
C ILE A 110 16.09 10.67 14.97
N GLU A 111 15.24 11.23 15.84
CA GLU A 111 13.95 10.65 16.15
C GLU A 111 12.98 10.65 14.96
N ILE A 112 13.03 11.68 14.10
CA ILE A 112 12.31 11.70 12.83
C ILE A 112 12.83 10.61 11.89
N ALA A 113 14.15 10.51 11.72
CA ALA A 113 14.76 9.47 10.89
C ALA A 113 14.38 8.07 11.40
N GLN A 114 14.40 7.85 12.73
CA GLN A 114 13.94 6.60 13.36
C GLN A 114 12.47 6.33 13.06
N THR A 115 11.62 7.37 13.07
CA THR A 115 10.20 7.24 12.71
C THR A 115 10.03 6.81 11.25
N VAL A 116 10.84 7.33 10.33
CA VAL A 116 10.85 6.88 8.91
C VAL A 116 11.34 5.43 8.81
N TRP A 117 12.31 5.01 9.63
CA TRP A 117 12.75 3.63 9.68
C TRP A 117 11.69 2.69 10.27
N VAL A 118 11.00 3.08 11.34
CA VAL A 118 9.85 2.32 11.86
C VAL A 118 8.75 2.19 10.80
N TYR A 119 8.54 3.23 9.98
CA TYR A 119 7.61 3.15 8.85
C TYR A 119 8.03 2.08 7.83
N LEU A 120 9.31 1.97 7.48
CA LEU A 120 9.84 0.86 6.67
C LEU A 120 9.55 -0.50 7.31
N ILE A 121 9.79 -0.66 8.61
CA ILE A 121 9.48 -1.92 9.32
C ILE A 121 7.99 -2.24 9.24
N VAL A 122 7.10 -1.26 9.42
CA VAL A 122 5.66 -1.46 9.24
C VAL A 122 5.32 -1.89 7.82
N LYS A 123 5.91 -1.27 6.79
CA LYS A 123 5.68 -1.70 5.40
C LYS A 123 6.18 -3.12 5.12
N LEU A 124 7.26 -3.56 5.77
CA LEU A 124 7.71 -4.96 5.71
C LEU A 124 6.72 -5.91 6.39
N ILE A 125 6.14 -5.51 7.53
CA ILE A 125 5.09 -6.27 8.21
C ILE A 125 3.81 -6.34 7.36
N ASP A 126 3.47 -5.27 6.63
CA ASP A 126 2.33 -5.24 5.69
C ASP A 126 2.42 -6.33 4.61
N LEU A 127 3.62 -6.84 4.27
CA LEU A 127 3.78 -7.96 3.33
C LEU A 127 3.11 -9.25 3.84
N LEU A 128 2.92 -9.40 5.16
CA LEU A 128 2.24 -10.53 5.75
C LEU A 128 0.76 -10.60 5.37
N ASP A 129 0.13 -9.49 4.99
CA ASP A 129 -1.26 -9.48 4.49
C ASP A 129 -1.43 -10.47 3.33
N THR A 130 -0.51 -10.40 2.37
CA THR A 130 -0.52 -11.25 1.18
C THR A 130 -0.18 -12.70 1.54
N VAL A 131 0.73 -12.91 2.49
CA VAL A 131 1.05 -14.24 3.02
C VAL A 131 -0.20 -14.88 3.63
N PHE A 132 -0.95 -14.14 4.44
CA PHE A 132 -2.21 -14.64 5.01
C PHE A 132 -3.28 -14.91 3.94
N PHE A 133 -3.35 -14.12 2.88
CA PHE A 133 -4.26 -14.42 1.75
C PHE A 133 -3.92 -15.75 1.07
N VAL A 134 -2.63 -16.03 0.85
CA VAL A 134 -2.17 -17.31 0.27
C VAL A 134 -2.53 -18.47 1.20
N LEU A 135 -2.20 -18.37 2.49
CA LEU A 135 -2.47 -19.43 3.48
C LEU A 135 -3.96 -19.69 3.70
N ARG A 136 -4.83 -18.70 3.44
CA ARG A 136 -6.30 -18.84 3.52
C ARG A 136 -6.95 -19.17 2.17
N LYS A 137 -6.16 -19.40 1.11
CA LYS A 137 -6.64 -19.60 -0.27
C LYS A 137 -7.58 -18.48 -0.75
N LYS A 138 -7.31 -17.23 -0.35
CA LYS A 138 -8.06 -16.04 -0.76
C LYS A 138 -7.39 -15.36 -1.97
N ASN A 139 -7.16 -16.14 -3.02
CA ASN A 139 -6.46 -15.68 -4.23
C ASN A 139 -7.16 -14.51 -4.93
N ASN A 140 -8.47 -14.36 -4.73
CA ASN A 140 -9.23 -13.21 -5.23
C ASN A 140 -8.84 -11.87 -4.56
N GLN A 141 -8.16 -11.90 -3.41
CA GLN A 141 -7.63 -10.71 -2.73
C GLN A 141 -6.21 -10.35 -3.19
N ILE A 142 -5.48 -11.32 -3.77
CA ILE A 142 -4.13 -11.14 -4.30
C ILE A 142 -4.24 -10.58 -5.72
N SER A 143 -4.57 -9.29 -5.82
CA SER A 143 -4.62 -8.57 -7.09
C SER A 143 -3.24 -8.04 -7.48
N PHE A 144 -3.04 -7.77 -8.77
CA PHE A 144 -1.85 -7.05 -9.25
C PHE A 144 -1.65 -5.74 -8.48
N LEU A 145 -2.74 -4.98 -8.28
CA LEU A 145 -2.74 -3.74 -7.50
C LEU A 145 -2.16 -3.95 -6.10
N HIS A 146 -2.61 -4.99 -5.39
CA HIS A 146 -2.15 -5.30 -4.04
C HIS A 146 -0.65 -5.60 -4.01
N VAL A 147 -0.19 -6.54 -4.83
CA VAL A 147 1.22 -6.96 -4.83
C VAL A 147 2.14 -5.83 -5.31
N TYR A 148 1.73 -5.10 -6.34
CA TYR A 148 2.47 -3.94 -6.86
C TYR A 148 2.62 -2.84 -5.80
N HIS A 149 1.52 -2.47 -5.14
CA HIS A 149 1.53 -1.46 -4.09
C HIS A 149 2.42 -1.88 -2.92
N HIS A 150 2.21 -3.07 -2.35
CA HIS A 150 2.98 -3.52 -1.18
C HIS A 150 4.49 -3.61 -1.48
N THR A 151 4.86 -4.06 -2.69
CA THR A 151 6.26 -4.08 -3.13
C THR A 151 6.82 -2.67 -3.30
N GLY A 152 6.09 -1.79 -3.99
CA GLY A 152 6.52 -0.41 -4.23
C GLY A 152 6.64 0.41 -2.94
N MET A 153 5.76 0.20 -1.96
CA MET A 153 5.81 0.88 -0.66
C MET A 153 7.05 0.50 0.14
N VAL A 154 7.48 -0.78 0.11
CA VAL A 154 8.72 -1.20 0.77
C VAL A 154 9.95 -0.59 0.08
N ILE A 155 9.99 -0.61 -1.25
CA ILE A 155 11.09 0.01 -2.02
C ILE A 155 11.17 1.51 -1.73
N GLY A 156 10.03 2.20 -1.78
CA GLY A 156 9.92 3.63 -1.50
C GLY A 156 10.31 3.98 -0.06
N ALA A 157 9.84 3.20 0.92
CA ALA A 157 10.21 3.40 2.32
C ALA A 157 11.70 3.15 2.57
N TRP A 158 12.29 2.12 1.95
CA TRP A 158 13.73 1.86 2.06
C TRP A 158 14.55 3.01 1.46
N GLY A 159 14.16 3.51 0.28
CA GLY A 159 14.77 4.70 -0.31
C GLY A 159 14.58 5.96 0.55
N GLY A 160 13.42 6.10 1.20
CA GLY A 160 13.16 7.15 2.17
C GLY A 160 14.15 7.12 3.34
N VAL A 161 14.36 5.97 3.98
CA VAL A 161 15.33 5.85 5.08
C VAL A 161 16.77 6.04 4.59
N LYS A 162 17.10 5.50 3.41
CA LYS A 162 18.47 5.51 2.90
C LYS A 162 18.93 6.90 2.43
N TYR A 163 18.03 7.70 1.88
CA TYR A 163 18.40 8.96 1.21
C TYR A 163 17.72 10.20 1.81
N LEU A 164 16.51 10.07 2.34
CA LEU A 164 15.64 11.21 2.68
C LEU A 164 14.90 10.95 4.00
N ALA A 165 15.64 10.67 5.07
CA ALA A 165 15.09 10.27 6.36
C ALA A 165 14.48 11.45 7.13
N GLY A 166 13.47 12.11 6.55
CA GLY A 166 12.80 13.29 7.08
C GLY A 166 12.18 14.15 5.98
N GLY A 167 11.73 15.36 6.37
CA GLY A 167 11.27 16.39 5.44
C GLY A 167 9.97 16.05 4.69
N HIS A 168 9.84 16.61 3.49
CA HIS A 168 8.63 16.59 2.65
C HIS A 168 8.03 15.19 2.45
N GLY A 169 8.90 14.18 2.26
CA GLY A 169 8.46 12.80 2.03
C GLY A 169 7.70 12.17 3.20
N THR A 170 7.89 12.66 4.44
CA THR A 170 7.24 12.10 5.64
C THR A 170 5.72 12.33 5.68
N PHE A 171 5.20 13.28 4.89
CA PHE A 171 3.76 13.51 4.78
C PHE A 171 3.04 12.29 4.20
N LEU A 172 3.67 11.63 3.22
CA LEU A 172 3.17 10.37 2.67
C LEU A 172 3.01 9.33 3.77
N GLY A 173 4.03 9.19 4.63
CA GLY A 173 4.01 8.28 5.78
C GLY A 173 2.87 8.59 6.76
N LEU A 174 2.68 9.88 7.07
CA LEU A 174 1.59 10.35 7.95
C LEU A 174 0.21 9.98 7.39
N VAL A 175 -0.09 10.40 6.16
CA VAL A 175 -1.42 10.16 5.55
C VAL A 175 -1.66 8.67 5.32
N ASN A 176 -0.64 7.93 4.86
CA ASN A 176 -0.74 6.48 4.68
C ASN A 176 -1.03 5.77 6.01
N SER A 177 -0.32 6.13 7.08
CA SER A 177 -0.54 5.53 8.40
C SER A 177 -1.95 5.80 8.91
N PHE A 178 -2.46 7.03 8.72
CA PHE A 178 -3.85 7.38 9.06
C PHE A 178 -4.88 6.49 8.36
N VAL A 179 -4.73 6.30 7.04
CA VAL A 179 -5.64 5.42 6.30
C VAL A 179 -5.47 3.96 6.69
N HIS A 180 -4.25 3.51 6.99
CA HIS A 180 -3.99 2.16 7.48
C HIS A 180 -4.64 1.88 8.84
N VAL A 181 -4.69 2.86 9.76
CA VAL A 181 -5.46 2.71 11.02
C VAL A 181 -6.92 2.39 10.72
N ILE A 182 -7.55 3.13 9.80
CA ILE A 182 -8.96 2.93 9.42
C ILE A 182 -9.15 1.58 8.71
N MET A 183 -8.25 1.23 7.80
CA MET A 183 -8.29 -0.02 7.03
C MET A 183 -8.15 -1.25 7.95
N TYR A 184 -7.14 -1.28 8.83
CA TYR A 184 -6.93 -2.39 9.74
C TYR A 184 -7.99 -2.45 10.84
N SER A 185 -8.53 -1.32 11.29
CA SER A 185 -9.71 -1.30 12.18
C SER A 185 -10.91 -1.98 11.53
N HIS A 186 -11.14 -1.74 10.24
CA HIS A 186 -12.19 -2.42 9.48
C HIS A 186 -11.92 -3.93 9.31
N TYR A 187 -10.67 -4.33 9.06
CA TYR A 187 -10.32 -5.76 8.98
C TYR A 187 -10.49 -6.46 10.32
N PHE A 188 -10.11 -5.81 11.41
CA PHE A 188 -10.34 -6.29 12.77
C PHE A 188 -11.83 -6.47 13.07
N ALA A 189 -12.65 -5.43 12.84
CA ALA A 189 -14.10 -5.51 13.05
C ALA A 189 -14.78 -6.59 12.19
N THR A 190 -14.33 -6.76 10.94
CA THR A 190 -14.82 -7.82 10.04
C THR A 190 -14.43 -9.21 10.55
N SER A 191 -13.22 -9.36 11.11
CA SER A 191 -12.74 -10.63 11.67
C SER A 191 -13.49 -11.06 12.94
N LEU A 192 -14.04 -10.11 13.70
CA LEU A 192 -14.92 -10.36 14.85
C LEU A 192 -16.38 -10.64 14.46
N LYS A 193 -16.71 -10.61 13.16
CA LYS A 193 -18.08 -10.73 12.63
C LYS A 193 -19.04 -9.65 13.17
N ILE A 194 -18.53 -8.55 13.73
CA ILE A 194 -19.31 -7.48 14.35
C ILE A 194 -20.03 -6.62 13.29
N SER A 195 -19.49 -6.52 12.06
CA SER A 195 -20.08 -5.66 11.02
C SER A 195 -20.26 -6.38 9.69
N LYS A 196 -21.43 -6.15 9.05
CA LYS A 196 -21.56 -6.13 7.59
C LYS A 196 -21.20 -4.71 7.14
N PRO A 197 -20.00 -4.46 6.60
CA PRO A 197 -19.50 -3.10 6.50
C PRO A 197 -20.06 -2.42 5.25
N TRP A 198 -21.22 -1.77 5.40
CA TRP A 198 -21.76 -0.81 4.44
C TRP A 198 -20.75 0.30 4.14
N TRP A 199 -19.84 0.59 5.08
CA TRP A 199 -18.80 1.60 4.92
C TRP A 199 -17.56 1.15 4.14
N LYS A 200 -17.48 -0.10 3.65
CA LYS A 200 -16.32 -0.57 2.87
C LYS A 200 -16.02 0.34 1.67
N LYS A 201 -17.08 0.89 1.05
CA LYS A 201 -16.97 1.86 -0.04
C LYS A 201 -16.23 3.14 0.38
N TYR A 202 -16.52 3.67 1.57
CA TYR A 202 -15.89 4.89 2.08
C TYR A 202 -14.39 4.70 2.35
N ILE A 203 -13.96 3.50 2.74
CA ILE A 203 -12.53 3.20 2.89
C ILE A 203 -11.82 3.32 1.54
N THR A 204 -12.40 2.77 0.47
CA THR A 204 -11.82 2.90 -0.88
C THR A 204 -11.82 4.36 -1.36
N GLN A 205 -12.87 5.14 -1.05
CA GLN A 205 -12.88 6.58 -1.35
C GLN A 205 -11.81 7.34 -0.57
N LEU A 206 -11.60 7.00 0.70
CA LEU A 206 -10.55 7.58 1.53
C LEU A 206 -9.15 7.30 0.96
N GLN A 207 -8.90 6.08 0.49
CA GLN A 207 -7.63 5.72 -0.19
C GLN A 207 -7.41 6.56 -1.47
N LEU A 208 -8.45 6.78 -2.27
CA LEU A 208 -8.37 7.65 -3.46
C LEU A 208 -8.07 9.11 -3.08
N VAL A 209 -8.73 9.63 -2.05
CA VAL A 209 -8.48 10.98 -1.53
C VAL A 209 -7.05 11.11 -1.00
N GLN A 210 -6.54 10.09 -0.28
CA GLN A 210 -5.14 10.04 0.14
C GLN A 210 -4.18 10.19 -1.04
N PHE A 211 -4.35 9.43 -2.13
CA PHE A 211 -3.45 9.53 -3.28
C PHE A 211 -3.52 10.90 -3.94
N ALA A 212 -4.70 11.53 -4.01
CA ALA A 212 -4.85 12.88 -4.53
C ALA A 212 -4.15 13.94 -3.66
N ILE A 213 -4.28 13.83 -2.34
CA ILE A 213 -3.61 14.72 -1.38
C ILE A 213 -2.09 14.57 -1.46
N ILE A 214 -1.58 13.34 -1.50
CA ILE A 214 -0.15 13.06 -1.65
C ILE A 214 0.37 13.58 -3.00
N LEU A 215 -0.38 13.36 -4.08
CA LEU A 215 -0.04 13.86 -5.41
C LEU A 215 0.10 15.39 -5.40
N TYR A 216 -0.87 16.10 -4.81
CA TYR A 216 -0.79 17.55 -4.67
C TYR A 216 0.43 17.97 -3.86
N HIS A 217 0.68 17.33 -2.72
CA HIS A 217 1.82 17.67 -1.88
C HIS A 217 3.16 17.49 -2.58
N PHE A 218 3.37 16.38 -3.31
CA PHE A 218 4.59 16.20 -4.09
C PHE A 218 4.68 17.12 -5.32
N ALA A 219 3.54 17.53 -5.90
CA ALA A 219 3.53 18.48 -7.01
C ALA A 219 4.05 19.86 -6.60
N GLN A 220 3.90 20.27 -5.33
CA GLN A 220 4.44 21.55 -4.82
C GLN A 220 5.97 21.68 -5.03
N LEU A 221 6.70 20.56 -5.04
CA LEU A 221 8.15 20.51 -5.29
C LEU A 221 8.53 20.88 -6.74
N LEU A 222 7.59 20.85 -7.70
CA LEU A 222 7.88 21.19 -9.10
C LEU A 222 8.03 22.70 -9.32
N TRP A 223 7.52 23.52 -8.41
CA TRP A 223 7.50 24.98 -8.54
C TRP A 223 8.07 25.69 -7.30
N THR A 224 8.53 24.95 -6.30
CA THR A 224 9.09 25.50 -5.05
C THR A 224 10.51 24.97 -4.86
N ASP A 225 11.47 25.87 -4.68
CA ASP A 225 12.82 25.52 -4.25
C ASP A 225 12.96 25.78 -2.74
N CYS A 226 13.08 24.71 -1.95
CA CYS A 226 13.30 24.79 -0.50
C CYS A 226 14.46 23.91 -0.03
N GLY A 227 15.36 23.52 -0.94
CA GLY A 227 16.47 22.61 -0.63
C GLY A 227 16.07 21.14 -0.45
N PHE A 228 14.79 20.79 -0.58
CA PHE A 228 14.38 19.39 -0.76
C PHE A 228 14.59 18.98 -2.23
N PRO A 229 15.20 17.83 -2.52
CA PRO A 229 15.48 17.44 -3.89
C PRO A 229 14.19 17.19 -4.68
N VAL A 230 14.21 17.51 -5.98
CA VAL A 230 13.03 17.38 -6.87
C VAL A 230 12.85 15.95 -7.42
N TRP A 231 13.90 15.14 -7.46
CA TRP A 231 13.84 13.78 -8.00
C TRP A 231 12.78 12.86 -7.34
N PRO A 232 12.44 12.96 -6.03
CA PRO A 232 11.36 12.18 -5.44
C PRO A 232 10.00 12.53 -6.06
N ALA A 233 9.78 13.79 -6.44
CA ALA A 233 8.56 14.19 -7.14
C ALA A 233 8.42 13.46 -8.48
N ALA A 234 9.52 13.30 -9.23
CA ALA A 234 9.54 12.56 -10.49
C ALA A 234 9.18 11.07 -10.34
N ILE A 235 9.33 10.49 -9.14
CA ILE A 235 8.95 9.11 -8.84
C ILE A 235 7.53 9.04 -8.26
N PHE A 236 7.24 9.83 -7.23
CA PHE A 236 5.98 9.75 -6.50
C PHE A 236 4.79 10.32 -7.27
N ILE A 237 4.97 11.31 -8.16
CA ILE A 237 3.87 11.85 -8.97
C ILE A 237 3.34 10.79 -9.95
N PRO A 238 4.16 10.18 -10.83
CA PRO A 238 3.69 9.09 -11.70
C PRO A 238 3.13 7.91 -10.90
N GLN A 239 3.77 7.55 -9.78
CA GLN A 239 3.31 6.47 -8.92
C GLN A 239 1.89 6.73 -8.38
N ASN A 240 1.63 7.92 -7.82
CA ASN A 240 0.31 8.25 -7.28
C ASN A 240 -0.75 8.32 -8.39
N LEU A 241 -0.43 8.86 -9.56
CA LEU A 241 -1.32 8.84 -10.72
C LEU A 241 -1.69 7.41 -11.14
N PHE A 242 -0.70 6.52 -11.22
CA PHE A 242 -0.93 5.13 -11.53
C PHE A 242 -1.82 4.44 -10.49
N MET A 243 -1.58 4.72 -9.19
CA MET A 243 -2.41 4.21 -8.10
C MET A 243 -3.85 4.72 -8.16
N ILE A 244 -4.07 6.00 -8.50
CA ILE A 244 -5.40 6.57 -8.70
C ILE A 244 -6.14 5.85 -9.83
N VAL A 245 -5.46 5.57 -10.96
CA VAL A 245 -6.06 4.84 -12.08
C VAL A 245 -6.47 3.42 -11.66
N LEU A 246 -5.59 2.68 -10.99
CA LEU A 246 -5.88 1.31 -10.58
C LEU A 246 -6.99 1.24 -9.52
N PHE A 247 -6.96 2.11 -8.51
CA PHE A 247 -8.03 2.18 -7.49
C PHE A 247 -9.35 2.68 -8.08
N GLY A 248 -9.29 3.59 -9.06
CA GLY A 248 -10.45 4.08 -9.81
C GLY A 248 -11.11 2.96 -10.60
N ASP A 249 -10.33 2.17 -11.33
CA ASP A 249 -10.82 0.99 -12.06
C ASP A 249 -11.42 -0.05 -11.12
N PHE A 250 -10.73 -0.37 -10.01
CA PHE A 250 -11.25 -1.26 -8.97
C PHE A 250 -12.59 -0.77 -8.40
N TYR A 251 -12.68 0.52 -8.07
CA TYR A 251 -13.88 1.14 -7.51
C TYR A 251 -15.03 1.12 -8.52
N TYR A 252 -14.77 1.46 -9.78
CA TYR A 252 -15.75 1.42 -10.86
C TYR A 252 -16.31 0.01 -11.07
N LYS A 253 -15.43 -0.99 -11.21
CA LYS A 253 -15.83 -2.40 -11.40
C LYS A 253 -16.58 -2.97 -10.20
N THR A 254 -16.20 -2.60 -8.98
CA THR A 254 -16.76 -3.17 -7.75
C THR A 254 -18.08 -2.52 -7.33
N TYR A 255 -18.20 -1.20 -7.44
CA TYR A 255 -19.29 -0.45 -6.84
C TYR A 255 -20.23 0.24 -7.84
N ILE A 256 -19.74 0.61 -9.03
CA ILE A 256 -20.55 1.31 -10.04
C ILE A 256 -21.13 0.31 -11.04
N LYS A 257 -20.29 -0.47 -11.73
CA LYS A 257 -20.73 -1.39 -12.79
C LYS A 257 -21.69 -2.48 -12.29
N LYS A 258 -21.54 -2.93 -11.04
CA LYS A 258 -22.45 -3.91 -10.40
C LYS A 258 -23.82 -3.32 -10.04
N ARG A 259 -23.98 -1.99 -10.01
CA ARG A 259 -25.25 -1.31 -9.69
C ARG A 259 -26.14 -1.08 -10.90
N THR A 260 -25.68 -1.29 -12.13
CA THR A 260 -26.57 -1.22 -13.30
C THR A 260 -27.58 -2.37 -13.19
N PRO A 261 -28.88 -2.11 -12.98
CA PRO A 261 -29.89 -3.16 -12.99
C PRO A 261 -29.83 -3.81 -14.37
N LYS A 262 -29.83 -5.14 -14.44
CA LYS A 262 -30.32 -5.79 -15.65
C LYS A 262 -31.74 -5.24 -15.85
N LEU A 263 -31.95 -4.41 -16.87
CA LEU A 263 -33.29 -4.18 -17.40
C LEU A 263 -33.85 -5.57 -17.69
N ASN A 264 -34.76 -6.03 -16.83
CA ASN A 264 -35.48 -7.27 -17.04
C ASN A 264 -36.13 -7.16 -18.42
N GLY A 265 -35.75 -8.06 -19.31
CA GLY A 265 -36.36 -8.16 -20.63
C GLY A 265 -37.86 -8.35 -20.46
N VAL A 266 -38.63 -7.34 -20.85
CA VAL A 266 -40.05 -7.49 -21.16
C VAL A 266 -40.10 -8.36 -22.42
N LYS A 267 -40.12 -9.69 -22.24
CA LYS A 267 -40.62 -10.60 -23.27
C LYS A 267 -42.15 -10.51 -23.22
N ASN A 268 -42.73 -9.63 -24.02
CA ASN A 268 -44.15 -9.72 -24.37
C ASN A 268 -44.34 -10.97 -25.24
N GLY A 269 -44.74 -12.07 -24.60
CA GLY A 269 -45.18 -13.27 -25.30
C GLY A 269 -46.61 -13.10 -25.78
N PHE A 270 -46.79 -12.74 -27.05
CA PHE A 270 -48.03 -13.02 -27.78
C PHE A 270 -48.17 -14.54 -27.89
N LYS A 271 -49.18 -15.12 -27.24
CA LYS A 271 -49.69 -16.47 -27.52
C LYS A 271 -51.10 -16.33 -28.09
N ASN A 272 -51.23 -16.36 -29.42
CA ASN A 272 -52.48 -16.72 -30.08
C ASN A 272 -52.42 -18.22 -30.39
N GLY A 273 -53.12 -19.02 -29.59
CA GLY A 273 -53.36 -20.44 -29.84
C GLY A 273 -54.84 -20.65 -30.15
N ILE A 274 -55.12 -21.03 -31.38
CA ILE A 274 -56.43 -21.52 -31.84
C ILE A 274 -56.67 -22.90 -31.21
N PRO A 275 -57.81 -23.14 -30.53
CA PRO A 275 -58.22 -24.49 -30.18
C PRO A 275 -59.23 -25.02 -31.21
N ASN A 276 -58.95 -26.17 -31.82
CA ASN A 276 -59.97 -26.94 -32.52
C ASN A 276 -59.80 -28.42 -32.14
N GLY A 277 -60.85 -29.01 -31.58
CA GLY A 277 -60.83 -30.38 -31.07
C GLY A 277 -62.08 -30.73 -30.26
N ASN A 278 -63.15 -31.04 -30.98
CA ASN A 278 -64.46 -31.47 -30.50
C ASN A 278 -64.46 -32.79 -29.71
N SER A 279 -65.46 -32.90 -28.82
CA SER A 279 -66.34 -34.07 -28.57
C SER A 279 -66.28 -34.79 -27.19
N LYS A 280 -67.30 -34.44 -26.37
CA LYS A 280 -68.27 -35.28 -25.63
C LYS A 280 -67.89 -36.74 -25.28
N LEU A 281 -68.07 -37.14 -24.01
CA LEU A 281 -69.26 -37.83 -23.46
C LEU A 281 -69.00 -38.38 -22.05
N GLN A 282 -70.02 -38.20 -21.20
CA GLN A 282 -70.34 -38.84 -19.90
C GLN A 282 -69.45 -38.57 -18.69
#